data_AF-A0A526RXJ9-F1
#
_entry.id   AF-A0A526RXJ9-F1
#
_cell.length_a   1.000
_cell.length_b   1.000
_cell.length_c   1.000
_cell.angle_alpha   90.00
_cell.angle_beta   90.00
_cell.angle_gamma   90.00
#
_symmetry.space_group_name_H-M   'P 1'
#
loop_
_entity.id
_entity.type
_entity.pdbx_description
1 polymer ?
#
loop_
_entity_poly.entity_id
_entity_poly.type
_entity_poly.pdbx_seq_one_letter_code
_entity_poly.pdbx_strand_id
1 'polypeptide(L)'
;EGKRNEAKRFILLIDTLYDHHTRLVVSADAPPPGLYTAKRGNEVFEFERTASRLIEMQGHEWLEDWAERRKDGAMASPEAQQVRA
;
A
#
# COMPACT_ATOMS: atom_id res chain seq x y z
N GLU A 1 3.56 20.56 16.59
CA GLU A 1 2.28 20.59 15.85
C GLU A 1 2.30 19.46 14.84
N GLY A 2 1.28 18.61 14.81
CA GLY A 2 1.27 17.44 13.93
C GLY A 2 1.12 17.85 12.47
N LYS A 3 1.88 17.24 11.56
CA LYS A 3 1.79 17.41 10.11
C LYS A 3 0.48 16.81 9.56
N ARG A 4 -0.65 17.41 9.94
CA ARG A 4 -2.01 16.86 9.70
C ARG A 4 -2.29 16.64 8.22
N ASN A 5 -1.92 17.60 7.38
CA ASN A 5 -2.14 17.51 5.94
C ASN A 5 -1.30 16.40 5.31
N GLU A 6 -0.05 16.24 5.74
CA GLU A 6 0.86 15.18 5.28
C GLU A 6 0.35 13.81 5.71
N ALA A 7 -0.06 13.67 6.98
CA ALA A 7 -0.62 12.42 7.49
C ALA A 7 -1.86 12.00 6.69
N LYS A 8 -2.80 12.93 6.43
CA LYS A 8 -3.99 12.64 5.63
C LYS A 8 -3.67 12.23 4.20
N ARG A 9 -2.73 12.92 3.54
CA ARG A 9 -2.29 12.53 2.18
C ARG A 9 -1.65 11.16 2.17
N PHE A 10 -0.84 10.85 3.18
CA PHE A 10 -0.19 9.54 3.30
C PHE A 10 -1.21 8.43 3.58
N ILE A 11 -2.13 8.63 4.52
CA ILE A 11 -3.24 7.71 4.81
C ILE A 11 -4.02 7.42 3.52
N LEU A 12 -4.46 8.45 2.80
CA LEU A 12 -5.22 8.28 1.56
C LEU A 12 -4.43 7.51 0.49
N LEU A 13 -3.14 7.80 0.34
CA LEU A 13 -2.27 7.08 -0.59
C LEU A 13 -2.20 5.59 -0.25
N ILE A 14 -1.90 5.25 1.01
CA ILE A 14 -1.79 3.85 1.42
C ILE A 14 -3.12 3.13 1.29
N ASP A 15 -4.23 3.77 1.68
CA ASP A 15 -5.57 3.19 1.54
C ASP A 15 -5.89 2.88 0.07
N THR A 16 -5.60 3.80 -0.83
CA THR A 16 -5.79 3.58 -2.27
C THR A 16 -4.93 2.42 -2.80
N LEU A 17 -3.65 2.37 -2.42
CA LEU A 17 -2.75 1.30 -2.87
C LEU A 17 -3.16 -0.06 -2.31
N TYR A 18 -3.60 -0.10 -1.05
CA TYR A 18 -4.10 -1.28 -0.38
C TYR A 18 -5.37 -1.80 -1.05
N ASP A 19 -6.37 -0.95 -1.28
CA ASP A 19 -7.65 -1.33 -1.91
C ASP A 19 -7.47 -1.88 -3.33
N HIS A 20 -6.44 -1.39 -4.04
CA HIS A 20 -6.08 -1.88 -5.37
C HIS A 20 -5.10 -3.06 -5.36
N HIS A 21 -4.78 -3.64 -4.20
CA HIS A 21 -3.79 -4.71 -4.03
C HIS A 21 -2.45 -4.38 -4.74
N THR A 22 -2.02 -3.11 -4.68
CA THR A 22 -0.81 -2.67 -5.39
C THR A 22 0.44 -3.14 -4.66
N ARG A 23 1.41 -3.67 -5.41
CA ARG A 23 2.75 -3.96 -4.87
C ARG A 23 3.50 -2.67 -4.61
N LEU A 24 3.77 -2.39 -3.34
CA LEU A 24 4.51 -1.22 -2.88
C LEU A 24 5.95 -1.58 -2.51
N VAL A 25 6.91 -0.78 -2.95
CA VAL A 25 8.30 -0.81 -2.47
C VAL A 25 8.64 0.61 -2.02
N VAL A 26 8.99 0.76 -0.74
CA VAL A 26 9.25 2.07 -0.13
C VAL A 26 10.26 1.89 1.01
N SER A 27 11.04 2.95 1.29
CA SER A 27 11.90 3.05 2.47
C SER A 27 11.43 4.19 3.36
N ALA A 28 11.69 4.06 4.67
CA ALA A 28 11.38 5.10 5.64
C ALA A 28 12.32 5.03 6.84
N ASP A 29 12.46 6.15 7.56
CA ASP A 29 13.36 6.29 8.72
C ASP A 29 12.88 5.51 9.96
N ALA A 30 11.65 5.00 9.96
CA ALA A 30 11.04 4.28 11.08
C ALA A 30 10.10 3.16 10.58
N PRO A 31 9.82 2.12 11.41
CA PRO A 31 8.80 1.12 11.09
C PRO A 31 7.39 1.74 11.06
N PRO A 32 6.38 1.08 10.45
CA PRO A 32 5.05 1.67 10.25
C PRO A 32 4.40 2.31 11.50
N PRO A 33 4.42 1.68 12.70
CA PRO A 33 3.86 2.30 13.91
C PRO A 33 4.61 3.56 14.37
N GLY A 34 5.87 3.75 13.92
CA GLY A 34 6.72 4.89 14.27
C GLY A 34 6.68 6.04 13.25
N LEU A 35 5.99 5.89 12.12
CA LEU A 35 5.96 6.91 11.05
C LEU A 35 5.12 8.15 11.42
N TYR A 36 4.20 8.01 12.38
CA TYR A 36 3.40 9.11 12.88
C TYR A 36 3.47 9.19 14.40
N THR A 37 4.10 10.24 14.91
CA THR A 37 4.42 10.38 16.34
C THR A 37 3.46 11.29 17.10
N ALA A 38 2.41 11.78 16.45
CA ALA A 38 1.43 12.62 17.12
C ALA A 38 0.67 11.79 18.16
N LYS A 39 0.54 12.33 19.38
CA LYS A 39 -0.10 11.65 20.51
C LYS A 39 -1.59 12.02 20.69
N ARG A 40 -2.08 12.98 19.91
CA ARG A 40 -3.45 13.52 19.97
C ARG A 40 -3.87 13.98 18.57
N GLY A 41 -5.16 13.88 18.27
CA GLY A 41 -5.74 14.24 16.97
C GLY A 41 -6.53 13.08 16.37
N ASN A 42 -7.46 13.39 15.46
CA ASN A 42 -8.29 12.38 14.80
C ASN A 42 -7.45 11.43 13.94
N GLU A 43 -6.33 11.95 13.41
CA GLU A 43 -5.43 11.26 12.50
C GLU A 43 -4.62 10.14 13.20
N VAL A 44 -4.56 10.12 14.54
CA VAL A 44 -3.82 9.07 15.28
C VAL A 44 -4.44 7.69 15.02
N PHE A 45 -5.75 7.56 15.23
CA PHE A 45 -6.46 6.31 15.00
C PHE A 45 -6.51 5.93 13.51
N GLU A 46 -6.61 6.92 12.62
CA GLU A 46 -6.56 6.67 11.18
C GLU A 46 -5.20 6.13 10.76
N PHE A 47 -4.11 6.71 11.31
CA PHE A 47 -2.75 6.29 11.00
C PHE A 47 -2.42 4.92 11.61
N GLU A 48 -2.97 4.56 12.77
CA GLU A 48 -2.83 3.20 13.33
C GLU A 48 -3.35 2.14 12.34
N ARG A 49 -4.49 2.37 11.69
CA ARG A 49 -4.96 1.49 10.60
C ARG A 49 -4.00 1.48 9.41
N THR A 50 -3.51 2.65 9.00
CA THR A 50 -2.52 2.75 7.92
C THR A 50 -1.24 1.97 8.24
N ALA A 51 -0.78 2.01 9.49
CA ALA A 51 0.37 1.22 9.94
C ALA A 51 0.10 -0.29 9.88
N SER A 52 -1.09 -0.74 10.29
CA SER A 52 -1.51 -2.14 10.15
C SER A 52 -1.55 -2.59 8.69
N ARG A 53 -2.11 -1.78 7.78
CA ARG A 53 -2.11 -2.06 6.34
C ARG A 53 -0.69 -2.19 5.79
N LEU A 54 0.20 -1.27 6.16
CA LEU A 54 1.61 -1.35 5.75
C LEU A 54 2.30 -2.62 6.26
N ILE A 55 1.95 -3.13 7.45
CA ILE A 55 2.47 -4.39 7.98
C ILE A 55 1.91 -5.58 7.19
N GLU A 56 0.62 -5.58 6.90
CA GLU A 56 -0.03 -6.63 6.09
C GLU A 56 0.55 -6.71 4.68
N MET A 57 0.78 -5.56 4.04
CA MET A 57 1.40 -5.46 2.70
C MET A 57 2.84 -6.00 2.63
N GLN A 58 3.49 -6.25 3.78
CA GLN A 58 4.82 -6.88 3.85
C GLN A 58 4.73 -8.42 3.95
N GLY A 59 3.54 -8.96 4.22
CA GLY A 59 3.32 -10.39 4.42
C GLY A 59 3.53 -11.22 3.16
N HIS A 60 3.89 -12.49 3.35
CA HIS A 60 4.04 -13.44 2.24
C HIS A 60 2.73 -13.61 1.47
N GLU A 61 1.63 -13.79 2.22
CA GLU A 61 0.28 -13.97 1.66
C GLU A 61 -0.14 -12.80 0.75
N TRP A 62 0.20 -11.56 1.13
CA TRP A 62 -0.08 -10.38 0.32
C TRP A 62 0.68 -10.41 -1.02
N LEU A 63 1.95 -10.83 -0.99
CA LEU A 63 2.78 -10.92 -2.20
C LEU A 63 2.34 -12.06 -3.13
N GLU A 64 1.85 -13.16 -2.56
CA GLU A 64 1.25 -14.27 -3.30
C GLU A 64 -0.05 -13.85 -3.99
N ASP A 65 -0.99 -13.26 -3.25
CA ASP A 65 -2.26 -12.76 -3.80
C ASP A 65 -2.03 -11.71 -4.90
N TRP A 66 -1.08 -10.78 -4.71
CA TRP A 66 -0.67 -9.85 -5.77
C TRP A 66 -0.15 -10.57 -7.02
N ALA A 67 0.68 -11.58 -6.85
CA ALA A 67 1.28 -12.32 -7.95
C ALA A 67 0.23 -13.13 -8.74
N GLU A 68 -0.77 -13.68 -8.06
CA GLU A 68 -1.90 -14.36 -8.68
C GLU A 68 -2.76 -13.41 -9.52
N ARG A 69 -3.17 -12.27 -8.95
CA ARG A 69 -3.94 -11.23 -9.68
C ARG A 69 -3.21 -10.73 -10.92
N ARG A 70 -1.88 -10.62 -10.86
CA ARG A 70 -1.06 -10.22 -12.00
C ARG A 70 -1.05 -11.28 -13.11
N LYS A 71 -1.05 -12.57 -12.76
CA LYS A 71 -1.15 -13.65 -13.75
C LYS A 71 -2.51 -13.59 -14.45
N ASP A 72 -3.59 -13.38 -13.72
CA ASP A 72 -4.94 -13.26 -14.30
C ASP A 72 -5.05 -12.09 -15.28
N GLY A 73 -4.49 -10.93 -14.91
CA GLY A 73 -4.42 -9.77 -15.80
C GLY A 73 -3.56 -9.97 -17.06
N ALA A 74 -2.49 -10.78 -16.97
CA ALA A 74 -1.66 -11.14 -18.12
C ALA A 74 -2.34 -12.17 -19.04
N MET A 75 -3.12 -13.10 -18.45
CA MET A 75 -3.92 -14.08 -19.20
C MET A 75 -5.14 -13.45 -19.88
N ALA A 76 -5.65 -12.33 -19.36
CA ALA A 76 -6.75 -11.55 -19.94
C ALA A 76 -6.35 -10.68 -21.15
N SER A 77 -5.06 -10.61 -21.53
CA SER A 77 -4.59 -9.93 -22.73
C SER A 77 -3.78 -10.88 -23.64
N PRO A 78 -4.43 -11.71 -24.46
CA PRO A 78 -3.75 -12.58 -25.42
C PRO A 78 -3.11 -11.81 -26.59
N GLU A 79 -3.45 -10.53 -26.78
CA GLU A 79 -3.12 -9.76 -27.99
C GLU A 79 -1.68 -9.24 -28.03
N ALA A 80 -0.96 -9.18 -26.90
CA ALA A 80 0.40 -8.63 -26.87
C ALA A 80 1.47 -9.54 -27.51
N GLN A 81 1.15 -10.81 -27.80
CA GLN A 81 2.12 -11.75 -28.38
C GLN A 81 2.12 -11.79 -29.92
N GLN A 82 1.22 -11.05 -30.59
CA GLN A 82 1.07 -11.09 -32.06
C GLN A 82 1.78 -9.96 -32.82
N VAL A 83 2.43 -9.01 -32.13
CA VAL A 83 3.09 -7.84 -32.77
C VAL A 83 4.59 -8.06 -33.06
N ARG A 84 5.06 -9.32 -33.09
CA ARG A 84 6.46 -9.68 -33.40
C ARG A 84 6.59 -10.76 -34.49
N ALA A 85 5.79 -10.66 -35.55
CA ALA A 85 6.02 -11.38 -36.79
C ALA A 85 6.31 -10.39 -37.91
#